data_AF-A0AAW6Y5W1-F1
#
_entry.id   AF-A0AAW6Y5W1-F1
#
_cell.length_a   1.000
_cell.length_b   1.000
_cell.length_c   1.000
_cell.angle_alpha   90.00
_cell.angle_beta   90.00
_cell.angle_gamma   90.00
#
_symmetry.space_group_name_H-M   'P 1'
#
loop_
_entity.id
_entity.type
_entity.pdbx_description
1 polymer ?
#
loop_
_entity_poly.entity_id
_entity_poly.type
_entity_poly.pdbx_seq_one_letter_code
_entity_poly.pdbx_strand_id
1 'polypeptide(L)'
;MNNQPHWFYFYIMPLMPTVLTIAGWFFVVRREKSKRRLERKDRRIDAALTLLEKIEADALRYYTVDDADNALASAIKHNLKWLAKLCARINGNLKVTELRTVTTGGDFESKKRMLLKPDHVKFIQIRDVVFKLRDELEGCHDD
;
A
#
# COMPACT_ATOMS: atom_id res chain seq x y z
N MET A 1 20.17 22.84 -60.23
CA MET A 1 21.31 22.17 -59.55
C MET A 1 21.09 22.29 -58.05
N ASN A 2 20.91 21.15 -57.39
CA ASN A 2 20.38 21.06 -56.04
C ASN A 2 21.53 21.24 -55.02
N ASN A 3 21.68 22.43 -54.45
CA ASN A 3 22.68 22.72 -53.41
C ASN A 3 22.22 22.08 -52.09
N GLN A 4 22.55 20.81 -51.87
CA GLN A 4 22.49 20.25 -50.53
C GLN A 4 23.68 20.76 -49.70
N PRO A 5 23.45 21.31 -48.49
CA PRO A 5 24.52 21.85 -47.67
C PRO A 5 25.44 20.75 -47.13
N HIS A 6 26.58 20.53 -47.79
CA HIS A 6 27.61 19.54 -47.45
C HIS A 6 28.16 19.64 -46.02
N TRP A 7 28.04 20.81 -45.39
CA TRP A 7 28.49 21.03 -44.01
C TRP A 7 27.64 20.25 -42.98
N PHE A 8 26.35 20.03 -43.23
CA PHE A 8 25.47 19.26 -42.33
C PHE A 8 25.94 17.81 -42.20
N TYR A 9 26.30 17.17 -43.33
CA TYR A 9 26.79 15.80 -43.36
C TYR A 9 28.13 15.64 -42.62
N PHE A 10 29.06 16.59 -42.78
CA PHE A 10 30.40 16.46 -42.19
C PHE A 10 30.39 16.59 -40.66
N TYR A 11 29.56 17.48 -40.11
CA TYR A 11 29.50 17.75 -38.67
C TYR A 11 28.48 16.89 -37.92
N ILE A 12 27.34 16.55 -38.53
CA ILE A 12 26.23 15.88 -37.81
C ILE A 12 26.29 14.37 -37.98
N MET A 13 26.68 13.84 -39.14
CA MET A 13 26.76 12.40 -39.38
C MET A 13 27.68 11.64 -38.41
N PRO A 14 28.87 12.15 -37.99
CA PRO A 14 29.69 11.47 -36.98
C PRO A 14 29.14 11.60 -35.54
N LEU A 15 28.23 12.53 -35.29
CA LEU A 15 27.57 12.74 -33.99
C LEU A 15 26.24 11.96 -33.89
N MET A 16 25.65 11.52 -35.00
CA MET A 16 24.41 10.72 -34.99
C MET A 16 24.53 9.43 -34.17
N PRO A 17 25.64 8.64 -34.24
CA PRO A 17 25.78 7.43 -33.44
C PRO A 17 25.82 7.71 -31.93
N THR A 18 26.48 8.79 -31.51
CA THR A 18 26.57 9.16 -30.09
C THR A 18 25.24 9.67 -29.56
N VAL A 19 24.50 10.47 -30.34
CA VAL A 19 23.14 10.91 -30.01
C VAL A 19 22.18 9.72 -29.90
N LEU A 20 22.23 8.78 -30.85
CA LEU A 20 21.43 7.54 -30.78
C LEU A 20 21.77 6.70 -29.55
N THR A 21 23.06 6.63 -29.20
CA THR A 21 23.52 5.91 -28.01
C THR A 21 22.94 6.57 -26.76
N ILE A 22 23.09 7.90 -26.61
CA ILE A 22 22.54 8.65 -25.47
C ILE A 22 21.02 8.51 -25.38
N ALA A 23 20.31 8.59 -26.50
CA ALA A 23 18.86 8.40 -26.57
C ALA A 23 18.46 6.96 -26.18
N GLY A 24 19.21 5.97 -26.61
CA GLY A 24 19.03 4.56 -26.24
C GLY A 24 19.20 4.35 -24.73
N TRP A 25 20.27 4.88 -24.14
CA TRP A 25 20.49 4.83 -22.68
C TRP A 25 19.40 5.57 -21.91
N PHE A 26 18.94 6.73 -22.41
CA PHE A 26 17.83 7.46 -21.80
C PHE A 26 16.54 6.63 -21.79
N PHE A 27 16.22 5.94 -22.89
CA PHE A 27 15.05 5.08 -22.97
C PHE A 27 15.14 3.89 -22.02
N VAL A 28 16.30 3.22 -21.95
CA VAL A 28 16.56 2.12 -21.02
C VAL A 28 16.45 2.59 -19.56
N VAL A 29 17.10 3.69 -19.20
CA VAL A 29 17.04 4.26 -17.84
C VAL A 29 15.62 4.67 -17.47
N ARG A 30 14.86 5.25 -18.41
CA ARG A 30 13.46 5.62 -18.18
C ARG A 30 12.60 4.37 -17.94
N ARG A 31 12.79 3.32 -18.74
CA ARG A 31 12.08 2.03 -18.59
C ARG A 31 12.41 1.36 -17.27
N GLU A 32 13.69 1.35 -16.89
CA GLU A 32 14.14 0.75 -15.64
C GLU A 32 13.67 1.54 -14.41
N LYS A 33 13.70 2.88 -14.46
CA LYS A 33 13.11 3.73 -13.41
C LYS A 33 11.61 3.50 -13.26
N SER A 34 10.89 3.27 -14.37
CA SER A 34 9.46 2.96 -14.34
C SER A 34 9.20 1.61 -13.66
N LYS A 35 9.92 0.56 -14.05
CA LYS A 35 9.83 -0.78 -13.43
C LYS A 35 10.11 -0.73 -11.92
N ARG A 36 11.21 -0.10 -11.52
CA ARG A 36 11.59 0.05 -10.10
C ARG A 36 10.58 0.86 -9.28
N ARG A 37 9.81 1.76 -9.91
CA ARG A 37 8.73 2.50 -9.22
C ARG A 37 7.52 1.61 -8.99
N LEU A 38 7.16 0.81 -9.99
CA LEU A 38 6.04 -0.13 -9.93
C LEU A 38 6.30 -1.21 -8.86
N GLU A 39 7.48 -1.84 -8.89
CA GLU A 39 7.89 -2.81 -7.86
C GLU A 39 7.88 -2.25 -6.43
N ARG A 40 8.17 -0.96 -6.25
CA ARG A 40 8.10 -0.31 -4.92
C ARG A 40 6.66 -0.03 -4.49
N LYS A 41 5.75 0.23 -5.43
CA LYS A 41 4.33 0.42 -5.15
C LYS A 41 3.75 -0.93 -4.73
N ASP A 42 4.03 -1.99 -5.48
CA ASP A 42 3.56 -3.35 -5.19
C ASP A 42 4.04 -3.84 -3.83
N ARG A 43 5.35 -3.71 -3.53
CA ARG A 43 5.87 -4.08 -2.20
C ARG A 43 5.21 -3.31 -1.04
N ARG A 44 4.74 -2.08 -1.27
CA ARG A 44 4.01 -1.31 -0.24
C ARG A 44 2.58 -1.81 -0.09
N ILE A 45 1.95 -2.22 -1.18
CA ILE A 45 0.61 -2.82 -1.19
C ILE A 45 0.66 -4.18 -0.48
N ASP A 46 1.63 -5.05 -0.81
CA ASP A 46 1.84 -6.33 -0.12
C ASP A 46 2.07 -6.15 1.40
N ALA A 47 2.87 -5.14 1.77
CA ALA A 47 3.09 -4.80 3.17
C ALA A 47 1.82 -4.28 3.86
N ALA A 48 0.94 -3.58 3.14
CA ALA A 48 -0.35 -3.14 3.67
C ALA A 48 -1.34 -4.31 3.82
N LEU A 49 -1.36 -5.25 2.87
CA LEU A 49 -2.19 -6.46 2.91
C LEU A 49 -1.80 -7.37 4.08
N THR A 50 -0.49 -7.63 4.25
CA THR A 50 0.01 -8.45 5.36
C THR A 50 -0.28 -7.84 6.74
N LEU A 51 -0.24 -6.50 6.85
CA LEU A 51 -0.70 -5.83 8.07
C LEU A 51 -2.19 -5.95 8.29
N LEU A 52 -2.99 -5.87 7.24
CA LEU A 52 -4.43 -5.92 7.33
C LEU A 52 -4.87 -7.28 7.89
N GLU A 53 -4.29 -8.36 7.37
CA GLU A 53 -4.48 -9.72 7.89
C GLU A 53 -4.03 -9.84 9.36
N LYS A 54 -2.90 -9.22 9.70
CA LYS A 54 -2.42 -9.19 11.09
C LYS A 54 -3.38 -8.45 12.02
N ILE A 55 -3.91 -7.31 11.59
CA ILE A 55 -4.89 -6.53 12.36
C ILE A 55 -6.18 -7.31 12.52
N GLU A 56 -6.64 -8.03 11.49
CA GLU A 56 -7.80 -8.92 11.60
C GLU A 56 -7.53 -9.99 12.66
N ALA A 57 -6.43 -10.72 12.55
CA ALA A 57 -6.07 -11.78 13.49
C ALA A 57 -5.94 -11.26 14.93
N ASP A 58 -5.26 -10.12 15.12
CA ASP A 58 -5.08 -9.49 16.43
C ASP A 58 -6.43 -8.99 16.99
N ALA A 59 -7.30 -8.41 16.17
CA ALA A 59 -8.63 -7.96 16.59
C ALA A 59 -9.55 -9.12 16.97
N LEU A 60 -9.55 -10.21 16.19
CA LEU A 60 -10.29 -11.43 16.53
C LEU A 60 -9.80 -12.02 17.85
N ARG A 61 -8.48 -12.09 18.03
CA ARG A 61 -7.85 -12.56 19.28
C ARG A 61 -8.17 -11.67 20.47
N TYR A 62 -8.16 -10.36 20.27
CA TYR A 62 -8.51 -9.41 21.32
C TYR A 62 -9.90 -9.70 21.88
N TYR A 63 -10.92 -9.85 21.03
CA TYR A 63 -12.29 -10.05 21.53
C TYR A 63 -12.58 -11.47 22.05
N THR A 64 -11.66 -12.43 21.87
CA THR A 64 -11.82 -13.83 22.30
C THR A 64 -11.00 -14.20 23.53
N VAL A 65 -9.85 -13.57 23.73
CA VAL A 65 -8.91 -13.85 24.82
C VAL A 65 -8.90 -12.71 25.82
N ASP A 66 -8.75 -13.02 27.11
CA ASP A 66 -8.58 -11.98 28.11
C ASP A 66 -7.19 -11.30 27.98
N ASP A 67 -7.18 -10.01 27.62
CA ASP A 67 -5.98 -9.20 27.41
C ASP A 67 -5.75 -8.31 28.63
N ALA A 68 -5.41 -8.93 29.77
CA ALA A 68 -5.27 -8.25 31.06
C ALA A 68 -4.26 -7.08 31.02
N ASP A 69 -3.22 -7.21 30.20
CA ASP A 69 -2.14 -6.22 30.07
C ASP A 69 -2.36 -5.23 28.92
N ASN A 70 -3.50 -5.29 28.20
CA ASN A 70 -3.77 -4.47 27.00
C ASN A 70 -2.66 -4.55 25.93
N ALA A 71 -1.92 -5.65 25.88
CA ALA A 71 -0.82 -5.83 24.95
C ALA A 71 -1.33 -5.96 23.51
N LEU A 72 -2.43 -6.70 23.32
CA LEU A 72 -3.08 -6.85 22.01
C LEU A 72 -3.75 -5.54 21.60
N ALA A 73 -4.40 -4.83 22.53
CA ALA A 73 -4.98 -3.51 22.25
C ALA A 73 -3.93 -2.50 21.74
N SER A 74 -2.77 -2.46 22.40
CA SER A 74 -1.66 -1.59 22.03
C SER A 74 -1.08 -1.97 20.65
N ALA A 75 -0.95 -3.27 20.38
CA ALA A 75 -0.50 -3.78 19.08
C ALA A 75 -1.48 -3.39 17.95
N ILE A 76 -2.79 -3.57 18.16
CA ILE A 76 -3.83 -3.18 17.20
C ILE A 76 -3.76 -1.68 16.90
N LYS A 77 -3.67 -0.82 17.93
CA LYS A 77 -3.53 0.63 17.74
C LYS A 77 -2.28 1.00 16.95
N HIS A 78 -1.14 0.38 17.27
CA HIS A 78 0.11 0.60 16.56
C HIS A 78 -0.01 0.20 15.10
N ASN A 79 -0.51 -1.01 14.83
CA ASN A 79 -0.68 -1.55 13.48
C ASN A 79 -1.67 -0.71 12.66
N LEU A 80 -2.79 -0.28 13.24
CA LEU A 80 -3.75 0.63 12.59
C LEU A 80 -3.12 1.97 12.22
N LYS A 81 -2.30 2.54 13.11
CA LYS A 81 -1.58 3.80 12.83
C LYS A 81 -0.57 3.62 11.70
N TRP A 82 0.12 2.47 11.67
CA TRP A 82 1.08 2.16 10.61
C TRP A 82 0.38 1.90 9.27
N LEU A 83 -0.75 1.17 9.28
CA LEU A 83 -1.59 0.94 8.11
C LEU A 83 -2.14 2.25 7.55
N ALA A 84 -2.65 3.16 8.39
CA ALA A 84 -3.07 4.50 7.95
C ALA A 84 -1.94 5.28 7.26
N LYS A 85 -0.71 5.17 7.77
CA LYS A 85 0.46 5.82 7.15
C LYS A 85 0.87 5.16 5.84
N LEU A 86 0.69 3.84 5.68
CA LEU A 86 0.94 3.15 4.42
C LEU A 86 -0.13 3.46 3.38
N CYS A 87 -1.41 3.39 3.76
CA CYS A 87 -2.53 3.77 2.89
C CYS A 87 -2.33 5.18 2.34
N ALA A 88 -2.03 6.17 3.19
CA ALA A 88 -1.75 7.54 2.75
C ALA A 88 -0.55 7.67 1.78
N ARG A 89 0.40 6.72 1.80
CA ARG A 89 1.56 6.67 0.88
C ARG A 89 1.29 5.90 -0.41
N ILE A 90 0.25 5.07 -0.44
CA ILE A 90 -0.20 4.31 -1.60
C ILE A 90 -1.23 5.15 -2.35
N ASN A 91 -2.32 5.52 -1.68
CA ASN A 91 -3.40 6.32 -2.22
C ASN A 91 -4.02 7.19 -1.10
N GLY A 92 -4.01 8.51 -1.28
CA GLY A 92 -4.55 9.47 -0.30
C GLY A 92 -6.06 9.31 -0.03
N ASN A 93 -6.78 8.58 -0.89
CA ASN A 93 -8.21 8.36 -0.76
C ASN A 93 -8.59 7.11 0.04
N LEU A 94 -7.63 6.23 0.40
CA LEU A 94 -7.89 5.03 1.21
C LEU A 94 -8.28 5.43 2.64
N LYS A 95 -9.54 5.15 3.03
CA LYS A 95 -10.09 5.53 4.34
C LYS A 95 -9.99 4.39 5.35
N VAL A 96 -8.99 4.46 6.22
CA VAL A 96 -8.77 3.50 7.32
C VAL A 96 -9.64 3.80 8.56
N THR A 97 -10.44 4.88 8.51
CA THR A 97 -11.27 5.32 9.62
C THR A 97 -12.33 4.31 10.00
N GLU A 98 -12.95 3.65 9.01
CA GLU A 98 -14.00 2.65 9.24
C GLU A 98 -13.44 1.43 9.98
N LEU A 99 -12.32 0.88 9.50
CA LEU A 99 -11.62 -0.23 10.17
C LEU A 99 -11.24 0.14 11.60
N ARG A 100 -10.72 1.36 11.82
CA ARG A 100 -10.38 1.84 13.16
C ARG A 100 -11.62 1.92 14.05
N THR A 101 -12.75 2.44 13.56
CA THR A 101 -13.97 2.54 14.37
C THR A 101 -14.54 1.19 14.76
N VAL A 102 -14.51 0.19 13.87
CA VAL A 102 -15.03 -1.15 14.16
C VAL A 102 -14.11 -1.91 15.12
N THR A 103 -12.80 -1.82 14.93
CA THR A 103 -11.81 -2.53 15.76
C THR A 103 -11.62 -1.92 17.15
N THR A 104 -11.62 -0.58 17.24
CA THR A 104 -11.32 0.16 18.49
C THR A 104 -12.56 0.83 19.13
N GLY A 105 -13.76 0.62 18.60
CA GLY A 105 -14.98 1.20 19.14
C GLY A 105 -15.52 0.50 20.40
N GLY A 106 -16.24 1.27 21.22
CA GLY A 106 -16.92 0.80 22.44
C GLY A 106 -15.99 0.72 23.66
N ASP A 107 -16.03 -0.40 24.37
CA ASP A 107 -15.24 -0.68 25.58
C ASP A 107 -13.79 -1.12 25.30
N PHE A 108 -13.18 -0.64 24.21
CA PHE A 108 -11.79 -0.96 23.88
C PHE A 108 -10.85 -0.40 24.94
N GLU A 109 -9.90 -1.22 25.43
CA GLU A 109 -9.02 -0.94 26.59
C GLU A 109 -9.76 -0.68 27.92
N SER A 110 -11.06 -0.92 27.99
CA SER A 110 -11.83 -0.78 29.23
C SER A 110 -11.74 -2.04 30.07
N LYS A 111 -11.63 -1.88 31.39
CA LYS A 111 -11.75 -2.99 32.36
C LYS A 111 -13.13 -3.65 32.36
N LYS A 112 -14.13 -3.01 31.74
CA LYS A 112 -15.50 -3.54 31.60
C LYS A 112 -15.70 -4.37 30.32
N ARG A 113 -14.63 -4.59 29.55
CA ARG A 113 -14.68 -5.35 28.31
C ARG A 113 -15.23 -6.76 28.55
N MET A 114 -16.28 -7.11 27.81
CA MET A 114 -16.80 -8.48 27.78
C MET A 114 -16.18 -9.25 26.62
N LEU A 115 -15.78 -10.49 26.89
CA LEU A 115 -15.38 -11.45 25.86
C LEU A 115 -16.60 -11.77 25.00
N LEU A 116 -16.43 -11.68 23.69
CA LEU A 116 -17.52 -11.86 22.74
C LEU A 116 -17.56 -13.33 22.30
N LYS A 117 -18.77 -13.88 22.19
CA LYS A 117 -18.97 -15.22 21.62
C LYS A 117 -18.57 -15.22 20.13
N PRO A 118 -18.06 -16.33 19.57
CA PRO A 118 -17.55 -16.39 18.20
C PRO A 118 -18.56 -15.95 17.12
N ASP A 119 -19.85 -16.05 17.40
CA ASP A 119 -20.96 -15.69 16.49
C ASP A 119 -21.41 -14.22 16.66
N HIS A 120 -20.65 -13.42 17.39
CA HIS A 120 -21.02 -12.03 17.63
C HIS A 120 -20.88 -11.19 16.34
N VAL A 121 -21.90 -10.38 16.04
CA VAL A 121 -22.01 -9.52 14.84
C VAL A 121 -20.76 -8.65 14.61
N LYS A 122 -20.06 -8.28 15.68
CA LYS A 122 -18.81 -7.51 15.62
C LYS A 122 -17.70 -8.21 14.82
N PHE A 123 -17.64 -9.55 14.85
CA PHE A 123 -16.67 -10.31 14.06
C PHE A 123 -16.97 -10.24 12.56
N ILE A 124 -18.25 -10.29 12.18
CA ILE A 124 -18.70 -10.13 10.80
C ILE A 124 -18.38 -8.72 10.31
N GLN A 125 -18.67 -7.70 11.13
CA GLN A 125 -18.35 -6.31 10.79
C GLN A 125 -16.85 -6.06 10.61
N ILE A 126 -15.99 -6.64 11.46
CA ILE A 126 -14.53 -6.53 11.30
C ILE A 126 -14.11 -7.15 9.97
N ARG A 127 -14.60 -8.36 9.66
CA ARG A 127 -14.28 -9.08 8.43
C ARG A 127 -14.76 -8.35 7.18
N ASP A 128 -15.97 -7.83 7.18
CA ASP A 128 -16.53 -7.10 6.04
C ASP A 128 -15.73 -5.83 5.74
N VAL A 129 -15.33 -5.09 6.78
CA VAL A 129 -14.54 -3.86 6.60
C VAL A 129 -13.10 -4.18 6.18
N VAL A 130 -12.51 -5.26 6.71
CA VAL A 130 -11.22 -5.78 6.24
C VAL A 130 -11.31 -6.18 4.77
N PHE A 131 -12.36 -6.90 4.37
CA PHE A 131 -12.56 -7.33 3.00
C PHE A 131 -12.69 -6.15 2.03
N LYS A 132 -13.52 -5.14 2.36
CA LYS A 132 -13.64 -3.92 1.55
C LYS A 132 -12.31 -3.18 1.40
N LEU A 133 -11.57 -3.03 2.50
CA LEU A 133 -10.29 -2.31 2.49
C LEU A 133 -9.20 -3.09 1.73
N ARG A 134 -9.29 -4.42 1.74
CA ARG A 134 -8.48 -5.30 0.92
C ARG A 134 -8.79 -5.13 -0.56
N ASP A 135 -10.07 -5.15 -0.94
CA ASP A 135 -10.51 -4.95 -2.32
C ASP A 135 -10.07 -3.57 -2.87
N GLU A 136 -10.17 -2.51 -2.06
CA GLU A 136 -9.64 -1.18 -2.42
C GLU A 136 -8.11 -1.15 -2.58
N LEU A 137 -7.38 -1.93 -1.78
CA LEU A 137 -5.91 -2.04 -1.87
C LEU A 137 -5.48 -2.87 -3.09
N GLU A 138 -6.18 -3.95 -3.41
CA GLU A 138 -5.96 -4.76 -4.61
C GLU A 138 -6.34 -3.98 -5.87
N GLY A 139 -7.42 -3.19 -5.87
CA GLY A 139 -7.74 -2.28 -6.97
C GLY A 139 -6.65 -1.23 -7.23
N CYS A 140 -5.90 -0.81 -6.21
CA CYS A 140 -4.74 0.07 -6.38
C CYS A 140 -3.51 -0.63 -7.00
N HIS A 141 -3.50 -1.96 -7.07
CA HIS A 141 -2.45 -2.76 -7.71
C HIS A 141 -2.65 -2.82 -9.23
N ASP A 142 -3.91 -2.83 -9.69
CA ASP A 142 -4.28 -2.89 -11.10
C ASP A 142 -4.20 -1.53 -11.84
N ASP A 143 -4.19 -0.42 -11.09
CA ASP A 143 -3.99 0.97 -11.55
C ASP A 143 -2.51 1.41 -11.66
#